data_AF-A0A6B2T1W4-F1
#
_entry.id   AF-A0A6B2T1W4-F1
#
_cell.length_a   1.000
_cell.length_b   1.000
_cell.length_c   1.000
_cell.angle_alpha   90.00
_cell.angle_beta   90.00
_cell.angle_gamma   90.00
#
_symmetry.space_group_name_H-M   'P 1'
#
loop_
_entity.id
_entity.type
_entity.pdbx_description
1 polymer ?
#
loop_
_entity_poly.entity_id
_entity_poly.type
_entity_poly.pdbx_seq_one_letter_code
_entity_poly.pdbx_strand_id
1 'polypeptide(L)'
;EGARPWLGADTVADELGDGSAVLRPAVHQLARADAPQLGAELPFPCVWVAPWTPSDGLTPLRDTLVLTALTHREPLLDSLLADPTIANLYVGDHPTHWMRPGLPHDGYLSDFLMRTKTLIRT
;
A
#
# COMPACT_ATOMS: atom_id res chain seq x y z
N GLU A 1 -17.61 5.03 -12.44
CA GLU A 1 -17.60 3.59 -12.79
C GLU A 1 -17.25 2.75 -11.58
N GLY A 2 -17.81 1.55 -11.49
CA GLY A 2 -17.59 0.62 -10.36
C GLY A 2 -16.46 -0.38 -10.64
N ALA A 3 -16.03 -1.09 -9.58
CA ALA A 3 -15.08 -2.18 -9.69
C ALA A 3 -15.74 -3.44 -10.26
N ARG A 4 -15.05 -4.17 -11.14
CA ARG A 4 -15.51 -5.48 -11.65
C ARG A 4 -15.10 -6.58 -10.65
N PRO A 5 -16.05 -7.32 -10.06
CA PRO A 5 -15.70 -8.45 -9.20
C PRO A 5 -15.23 -9.65 -10.04
N TRP A 6 -14.13 -10.27 -9.61
CA TRP A 6 -13.64 -11.56 -10.11
C TRP A 6 -13.79 -12.68 -9.07
N LEU A 7 -13.73 -12.31 -7.77
CA LEU A 7 -13.98 -13.17 -6.63
C LEU A 7 -14.62 -12.34 -5.50
N GLY A 8 -15.44 -12.96 -4.66
CA GLY A 8 -15.94 -12.33 -3.44
C GLY A 8 -17.31 -11.70 -3.63
N ALA A 9 -17.53 -10.82 -4.61
CA ALA A 9 -18.83 -10.22 -4.99
C ALA A 9 -19.89 -10.17 -3.84
N ASP A 10 -21.05 -10.80 -4.03
CA ASP A 10 -22.14 -10.87 -3.04
C ASP A 10 -21.93 -12.00 -2.00
N THR A 11 -20.74 -12.59 -1.97
CA THR A 11 -20.39 -13.79 -1.20
C THR A 11 -19.25 -13.56 -0.20
N VAL A 12 -18.83 -12.29 -0.01
CA VAL A 12 -17.74 -11.92 0.88
C VAL A 12 -18.03 -12.35 2.32
N ALA A 13 -19.24 -12.11 2.81
CA ALA A 13 -19.64 -12.52 4.16
C ALA A 13 -20.46 -13.82 4.10
N ASP A 14 -20.13 -14.77 4.96
CA ASP A 14 -20.88 -16.00 5.17
C ASP A 14 -21.29 -16.11 6.64
N GLU A 15 -22.59 -16.05 6.91
CA GLU A 15 -23.12 -16.12 8.28
C GLU A 15 -22.99 -17.55 8.83
N LEU A 16 -22.49 -17.68 10.06
CA LEU A 16 -22.33 -18.97 10.74
C LEU A 16 -23.55 -19.37 11.59
N GLY A 17 -24.51 -18.45 11.77
CA GLY A 17 -25.77 -18.70 12.48
C GLY A 17 -25.72 -18.50 14.00
N ASP A 18 -24.56 -18.14 14.55
CA ASP A 18 -24.36 -17.80 15.98
C ASP A 18 -24.14 -16.29 16.21
N GLY A 19 -24.39 -15.47 15.18
CA GLY A 19 -24.11 -14.03 15.19
C GLY A 19 -22.69 -13.68 14.74
N SER A 20 -21.89 -14.66 14.31
CA SER A 20 -20.59 -14.46 13.66
C SER A 20 -20.63 -14.77 12.16
N ALA A 21 -19.63 -14.28 11.43
CA ALA A 21 -19.49 -14.50 9.99
C ALA A 21 -18.03 -14.78 9.58
N VAL A 22 -17.86 -15.52 8.49
CA VAL A 22 -16.57 -15.72 7.81
C VAL A 22 -16.46 -14.73 6.66
N LEU A 23 -15.33 -14.01 6.60
CA LEU A 23 -14.99 -13.15 5.47
C LEU A 23 -14.13 -13.90 4.47
N ARG A 24 -14.69 -14.17 3.28
CA ARG A 24 -14.01 -14.82 2.17
C ARG A 24 -13.16 -13.82 1.38
N PRO A 25 -12.09 -14.31 0.72
CA PRO A 25 -11.28 -13.43 -0.11
C PRO A 25 -12.06 -12.77 -1.24
N ALA A 26 -11.69 -11.53 -1.57
CA ALA A 26 -12.28 -10.78 -2.67
C ALA A 26 -11.22 -10.26 -3.65
N VAL A 27 -11.52 -10.33 -4.95
CA VAL A 27 -10.65 -9.83 -6.03
C VAL A 27 -11.49 -8.93 -6.92
N HIS A 28 -11.11 -7.66 -7.01
CA HIS A 28 -11.81 -6.67 -7.81
C HIS A 28 -10.87 -5.98 -8.79
N GLN A 29 -11.28 -5.86 -10.04
CA GLN A 29 -10.56 -5.11 -11.06
C GLN A 29 -11.13 -3.71 -11.21
N LEU A 30 -10.25 -2.72 -11.24
CA LEU A 30 -10.57 -1.32 -11.46
C LEU A 30 -10.32 -0.94 -12.92
N ALA A 31 -11.05 0.06 -13.42
CA ALA A 31 -10.93 0.50 -14.82
C ALA A 31 -9.75 1.46 -15.06
N ARG A 32 -9.25 2.13 -14.01
CA ARG A 32 -8.24 3.21 -14.11
C ARG A 32 -7.20 3.09 -13.01
N ALA A 33 -6.00 3.60 -13.29
CA ALA A 33 -4.88 3.62 -12.35
C ALA A 33 -5.15 4.50 -11.13
N ASP A 34 -5.89 5.60 -11.29
CA ASP A 34 -6.24 6.60 -10.27
C ASP A 34 -7.68 6.40 -9.74
N ALA A 35 -8.16 5.16 -9.76
CA ALA A 35 -9.47 4.83 -9.20
C ALA A 35 -9.42 4.97 -7.66
N PRO A 36 -10.36 5.73 -7.04
CA PRO A 36 -10.30 6.05 -5.60
C PRO A 36 -10.37 4.82 -4.69
N GLN A 37 -10.89 3.70 -5.19
CA GLN A 37 -10.94 2.43 -4.47
C GLN A 37 -9.54 1.89 -4.10
N LEU A 38 -8.48 2.27 -4.83
CA LEU A 38 -7.11 1.87 -4.48
C LEU A 38 -6.66 2.38 -3.12
N GLY A 39 -7.21 3.52 -2.66
CA GLY A 39 -6.92 4.08 -1.34
C GLY A 39 -7.75 3.47 -0.21
N ALA A 40 -8.64 2.50 -0.49
CA ALA A 40 -9.48 1.89 0.53
C ALA A 40 -8.73 0.77 1.27
N GLU A 41 -8.47 0.99 2.56
CA GLU A 41 -7.97 -0.04 3.48
C GLU A 41 -9.15 -0.77 4.14
N LEU A 42 -9.19 -2.09 3.96
CA LEU A 42 -10.27 -2.93 4.51
C LEU A 42 -9.66 -4.09 5.32
N PRO A 43 -10.15 -4.35 6.55
CA PRO A 43 -9.56 -5.33 7.45
C PRO A 43 -10.02 -6.77 7.14
N PHE A 44 -9.98 -7.17 5.87
CA PHE A 44 -10.23 -8.55 5.44
C PHE A 44 -9.44 -8.88 4.16
N PRO A 45 -9.34 -10.15 3.75
CA PRO A 45 -8.56 -10.53 2.58
C PRO A 45 -9.17 -10.01 1.27
N CYS A 46 -8.86 -8.78 0.87
CA CYS A 46 -9.29 -8.23 -0.40
C CYS A 46 -8.13 -7.62 -1.19
N VAL A 47 -8.24 -7.67 -2.51
CA VAL A 47 -7.29 -7.04 -3.42
C VAL A 47 -7.99 -6.27 -4.52
N TRP A 48 -7.45 -5.09 -4.81
CA TRP A 48 -7.79 -4.27 -5.96
C TRP A 48 -6.72 -4.44 -7.04
N VAL A 49 -7.14 -4.70 -8.28
CA VAL A 49 -6.25 -4.82 -9.43
C VAL A 49 -6.56 -3.68 -10.39
N ALA A 50 -5.68 -2.70 -10.50
CA ALA A 50 -5.83 -1.57 -11.41
C ALA A 50 -4.82 -1.68 -12.57
N PRO A 51 -5.18 -1.20 -13.79
CA PRO A 51 -4.19 -1.01 -14.84
C PRO A 51 -3.24 0.11 -14.45
N TRP A 52 -1.98 0.01 -14.85
CA TRP A 52 -1.01 1.11 -14.78
C TRP A 52 -0.03 1.02 -15.94
N THR A 53 0.34 2.17 -16.46
CA THR A 53 1.34 2.37 -17.51
C THR A 53 2.25 3.52 -17.12
N PRO A 54 3.47 3.61 -17.66
CA PRO A 54 4.37 4.74 -17.40
C PRO A 54 3.76 6.12 -17.71
N SER A 55 2.81 6.20 -18.66
CA SER A 55 2.09 7.44 -18.98
C SER A 55 1.12 7.91 -17.89
N ASP A 56 0.70 7.02 -16.99
CA ASP A 56 -0.11 7.37 -15.83
C ASP A 56 0.72 8.10 -14.75
N GLY A 57 2.05 8.11 -14.90
CA GLY A 57 2.97 8.72 -13.95
C GLY A 57 2.98 8.04 -12.59
N LEU A 58 3.49 8.74 -11.58
CA LEU A 58 3.58 8.21 -10.20
C LEU A 58 2.42 8.63 -9.31
N THR A 59 1.57 9.58 -9.73
CA THR A 59 0.45 10.06 -8.90
C THR A 59 -0.41 8.92 -8.33
N PRO A 60 -0.76 7.85 -9.07
CA PRO A 60 -1.50 6.71 -8.52
C PRO A 60 -0.80 5.91 -7.42
N LEU A 61 0.52 6.07 -7.28
CA LEU A 61 1.39 5.29 -6.40
C LEU A 61 1.84 6.08 -5.15
N ARG A 62 1.40 7.35 -5.05
CA ARG A 62 1.74 8.24 -3.93
C ARG A 62 1.01 7.86 -2.66
N ASP A 63 1.43 8.50 -1.56
CA ASP A 63 0.81 8.36 -0.24
C ASP A 63 0.70 6.89 0.20
N THR A 64 1.76 6.13 -0.10
CA THR A 64 1.83 4.69 0.09
C THR A 64 2.81 4.35 1.21
N LEU A 65 2.33 3.60 2.21
CA LEU A 65 3.18 3.17 3.33
C LEU A 65 4.28 2.19 2.86
N VAL A 66 3.92 1.19 2.07
CA VAL A 66 4.85 0.21 1.50
C VAL A 66 4.50 -0.05 0.04
N LEU A 67 5.42 0.25 -0.87
CA LEU A 67 5.31 -0.05 -2.30
C LEU A 67 6.30 -1.16 -2.67
N THR A 68 5.79 -2.22 -3.29
CA THR A 68 6.64 -3.28 -3.88
C THR A 68 6.70 -3.11 -5.39
N ALA A 69 7.91 -2.91 -5.92
CA ALA A 69 8.19 -2.79 -7.34
C ALA A 69 8.71 -4.12 -7.90
N LEU A 70 7.91 -4.76 -8.75
CA LEU A 70 8.28 -5.98 -9.48
C LEU A 70 8.72 -5.61 -10.90
N THR A 71 9.91 -5.02 -11.02
CA THR A 71 10.44 -4.51 -12.30
C THR A 71 11.97 -4.45 -12.29
N HIS A 72 12.58 -4.46 -13.48
CA HIS A 72 14.02 -4.23 -13.69
C HIS A 72 14.31 -2.86 -14.33
N ARG A 73 13.31 -1.97 -14.40
CA ARG A 73 13.45 -0.65 -15.03
C ARG A 73 14.05 0.37 -14.06
N GLU A 74 15.37 0.50 -14.07
CA GLU A 74 16.10 1.44 -13.17
C GLU A 74 15.54 2.87 -13.17
N PRO A 75 15.21 3.52 -14.30
CA PRO A 75 14.68 4.89 -14.26
C PRO A 75 13.34 5.02 -13.53
N LEU A 76 12.53 3.95 -13.51
CA LEU A 76 11.30 3.91 -12.73
C LEU A 76 11.60 3.75 -11.24
N LEU A 77 12.56 2.88 -10.89
CA LEU A 77 12.98 2.70 -9.49
C LEU A 77 13.56 3.99 -8.92
N ASP A 78 14.41 4.70 -9.66
CA ASP A 78 14.94 6.01 -9.27
C ASP A 78 13.81 7.03 -9.03
N SER A 79 12.80 7.04 -9.90
CA SER A 79 11.66 7.95 -9.77
C SER A 79 10.80 7.62 -8.55
N LEU A 80 10.58 6.33 -8.26
CA LEU A 80 9.85 5.88 -7.07
C LEU A 80 10.63 6.20 -5.79
N LEU A 81 11.96 5.97 -5.78
CA LEU A 81 12.83 6.26 -4.64
C LEU A 81 12.88 7.76 -4.32
N ALA A 82 12.75 8.62 -5.34
CA ALA A 82 12.76 10.06 -5.17
C ALA A 82 11.43 10.63 -4.67
N ASP A 83 10.32 9.87 -4.69
CA ASP A 83 9.01 10.37 -4.21
C ASP A 83 8.90 10.18 -2.68
N PRO A 84 8.87 11.28 -1.90
CA PRO A 84 8.88 11.20 -0.44
C PRO A 84 7.55 10.74 0.16
N THR A 85 6.49 10.60 -0.65
CA THR A 85 5.19 10.10 -0.19
C THR A 85 5.12 8.57 -0.18
N ILE A 86 6.15 7.89 -0.71
CA ILE A 86 6.33 6.44 -0.60
C ILE A 86 7.26 6.19 0.58
N ALA A 87 6.71 5.73 1.71
CA ALA A 87 7.50 5.60 2.94
C ALA A 87 8.52 4.44 2.88
N ASN A 88 8.15 3.33 2.22
CA ASN A 88 9.02 2.17 2.02
C ASN A 88 8.93 1.68 0.57
N LEU A 89 10.07 1.55 -0.11
CA LEU A 89 10.17 0.97 -1.45
C LEU A 89 10.89 -0.38 -1.37
N TYR A 90 10.19 -1.46 -1.71
CA TYR A 90 10.75 -2.81 -1.81
C TYR A 90 10.90 -3.20 -3.28
N VAL A 91 12.03 -3.80 -3.65
CA VAL A 91 12.30 -4.24 -5.04
C VAL A 91 12.41 -5.77 -5.07
N GLY A 92 11.56 -6.42 -5.88
CA GLY A 92 11.50 -7.87 -5.97
C GLY A 92 10.54 -8.52 -4.95
N ASP A 93 10.75 -9.80 -4.65
CA ASP A 93 9.86 -10.62 -3.82
C ASP A 93 10.17 -10.47 -2.32
N HIS A 94 9.92 -9.27 -1.80
CA HIS A 94 9.99 -9.00 -0.37
C HIS A 94 8.57 -8.87 0.21
N PRO A 95 8.22 -9.65 1.25
CA PRO A 95 6.91 -9.51 1.89
C PRO A 95 6.70 -8.10 2.44
N THR A 96 5.54 -7.49 2.20
CA THR A 96 5.23 -6.13 2.67
C THR A 96 5.18 -6.01 4.19
N HIS A 97 4.94 -7.10 4.91
CA HIS A 97 4.99 -7.17 6.37
C HIS A 97 6.41 -7.35 6.95
N TRP A 98 7.44 -7.39 6.09
CA TRP A 98 8.80 -7.59 6.56
C TRP A 98 9.27 -6.37 7.35
N MET A 99 9.65 -6.59 8.62
CA MET A 99 10.18 -5.58 9.52
C MET A 99 11.54 -6.03 10.05
N ARG A 100 12.51 -5.12 10.05
CA ARG A 100 13.80 -5.30 10.74
C ARG A 100 14.09 -4.13 11.66
N PRO A 101 14.71 -4.37 12.83
CA PRO A 101 15.22 -3.28 13.66
C PRO A 101 16.11 -2.35 12.83
N GLY A 102 15.79 -1.05 12.83
CA GLY A 102 16.52 -0.02 12.09
C GLY A 102 15.89 0.37 10.73
N LEU A 103 14.90 -0.37 10.23
CA LEU A 103 14.09 0.10 9.09
C LEU A 103 12.88 0.90 9.61
N PRO A 104 12.70 2.14 9.17
CA PRO A 104 11.58 2.97 9.61
C PRO A 104 10.29 2.51 8.93
N HIS A 105 9.49 1.66 9.60
CA HIS A 105 8.21 1.19 9.06
C HIS A 105 7.23 2.35 8.85
N ASP A 106 6.99 3.13 9.92
CA ASP A 106 6.20 4.37 9.90
C ASP A 106 7.00 5.50 10.57
N GLY A 107 8.28 5.61 10.18
CA GLY A 107 9.27 6.49 10.81
C GLY A 107 10.20 5.77 11.79
N TYR A 108 11.21 6.49 12.29
CA TYR A 108 12.14 5.94 13.27
C TYR A 108 11.53 5.95 14.66
N LEU A 109 11.81 4.90 15.45
CA LEU A 109 11.40 4.84 16.85
C LEU A 109 11.90 6.05 17.66
N SER A 110 13.08 6.60 17.31
CA SER A 110 13.61 7.82 17.92
C SER A 110 12.72 9.03 17.70
N ASP A 111 12.08 9.15 16.54
CA ASP A 111 11.22 10.28 16.20
C ASP A 111 9.92 10.23 17.02
N PHE A 112 9.47 9.03 17.38
CA PHE A 112 8.34 8.82 18.27
C PHE A 112 8.70 9.02 19.75
N LEU A 113 9.85 8.52 20.20
CA LEU A 113 10.22 8.48 21.62
C LEU A 113 10.97 9.71 22.12
N MET A 114 11.58 10.51 21.24
CA MET A 114 12.49 11.59 21.62
C MET A 114 12.00 12.95 21.12
N ARG A 115 12.46 14.03 21.78
CA ARG A 115 12.23 15.41 21.35
C ARG A 115 13.54 16.14 21.14
N THR A 116 13.73 16.69 19.94
CA THR A 116 14.92 17.48 19.60
C THR A 116 14.86 18.88 20.21
N LYS A 117 15.96 19.34 20.82
CA LYS A 117 16.12 20.71 21.34
C LYS A 117 17.53 21.21 21.07
N THR A 118 17.64 22.39 20.47
CA THR A 118 18.92 23.06 20.21
C THR A 118 19.09 24.25 21.16
N LEU A 119 20.31 24.45 21.67
CA LEU A 119 20.74 25.67 22.34
C LEU A 119 22.00 26.19 21.65
N ILE A 120 21.94 27.43 21.17
CA ILE A 120 23.11 28.18 20.70
C ILE A 120 23.36 29.26 21.74
N ARG A 121 24.59 29.37 22.26
CA ARG A 121 24.99 30.43 23.19
C ARG A 121 26.33 31.00 22.72
N THR A 122 26.34 32.30 22.43
CA THR A 122 27.52 33.12 22.18
C THR A 122 28.18 33.54 23.48
#